data_AF-A0A5C9EBX9-F1
#
_entry.id   AF-A0A5C9EBX9-F1
#
_cell.length_a   1.000
_cell.length_b   1.000
_cell.length_c   1.000
_cell.angle_alpha   90.00
_cell.angle_beta   90.00
_cell.angle_gamma   90.00
#
_symmetry.space_group_name_H-M   'P 1'
#
loop_
_entity.id
_entity.type
_entity.pdbx_description
1 polymer ?
#
loop_
_entity_poly.entity_id
_entity_poly.type
_entity_poly.pdbx_seq_one_letter_code
_entity_poly.pdbx_strand_id
1 'polypeptide(L)'
;MLFQFTDALIYILWLVVATVVLTLVIYIAVIVVESKHKASDKKFMILLLAFITVLIIPIVLGAVSLVLGAIGDVIAGLRNLIDGGGQNYVVRLAIIIGFLILLILTKYLVDLPWDNAVWVTLLVLFVLYIMFSLLPELYTFLGFAL
;
A
#
# COMPACT_ATOMS: atom_id res chain seq x y z
N MET A 1 -0.04 3.37 -24.16
CA MET A 1 -1.36 4.03 -24.07
C MET A 1 -1.58 4.63 -22.67
N LEU A 2 -0.54 5.21 -22.05
CA LEU A 2 -0.56 5.70 -20.66
C LEU A 2 -1.06 7.15 -20.50
N PHE A 3 -1.42 7.81 -21.60
CA PHE A 3 -1.81 9.22 -21.63
C PHE A 3 -2.94 9.48 -22.64
N GLN A 4 -4.03 8.72 -22.55
CA GLN A 4 -5.30 9.26 -23.07
C GLN A 4 -5.69 10.39 -22.11
N PHE A 5 -5.65 11.63 -22.60
CA PHE A 5 -5.70 12.86 -21.78
C PHE A 5 -6.87 12.92 -20.80
N THR A 6 -8.00 12.28 -21.14
CA THR A 6 -9.19 12.21 -20.28
C THR A 6 -8.96 11.32 -19.06
N ASP A 7 -8.32 10.16 -19.23
CA ASP A 7 -8.10 9.18 -18.15
C ASP A 7 -6.99 9.61 -17.20
N ALA A 8 -5.97 10.29 -17.73
CA ALA A 8 -4.87 10.81 -16.91
C ALA A 8 -5.35 11.91 -15.93
N LEU A 9 -6.23 12.81 -16.38
CA LEU A 9 -6.81 13.85 -15.53
C LEU A 9 -7.67 13.26 -14.41
N ILE A 10 -8.52 12.28 -14.73
CA ILE A 10 -9.37 11.58 -13.75
C ILE A 10 -8.52 10.85 -12.73
N TYR A 11 -7.46 10.16 -13.16
CA TYR A 11 -6.53 9.49 -12.25
C TYR A 11 -5.83 10.46 -11.29
N ILE A 12 -5.30 11.58 -11.79
CA ILE A 12 -4.67 12.59 -10.93
C ILE A 12 -5.67 13.11 -9.89
N LEU A 13 -6.91 13.36 -10.30
CA LEU A 13 -7.97 13.84 -9.40
C LEU A 13 -8.28 12.79 -8.32
N TRP A 14 -8.42 11.52 -8.69
CA TRP A 14 -8.59 10.43 -7.73
C TRP A 14 -7.40 10.27 -6.79
N LEU A 15 -6.17 10.41 -7.29
CA LEU A 15 -4.96 10.34 -6.49
C LEU A 15 -4.92 11.45 -5.44
N VAL A 16 -5.28 12.67 -5.83
CA VAL A 16 -5.37 13.81 -4.90
C VAL A 16 -6.43 13.54 -3.84
N VAL A 17 -7.63 13.12 -4.24
CA VAL A 17 -8.73 12.80 -3.31
C VAL A 17 -8.31 11.68 -2.34
N ALA A 18 -7.74 10.60 -2.85
CA ALA A 18 -7.27 9.47 -2.04
C ALA A 18 -6.18 9.90 -1.05
N THR A 19 -5.22 10.71 -1.50
CA THR A 19 -4.16 11.25 -0.64
C THR A 19 -4.74 12.10 0.48
N VAL A 20 -5.70 12.98 0.18
CA VAL A 20 -6.36 13.83 1.17
C VAL A 20 -7.14 13.00 2.19
N VAL A 21 -7.96 12.06 1.74
CA VAL A 21 -8.74 11.16 2.61
C VAL A 21 -7.81 10.38 3.53
N LEU A 22 -6.76 9.77 2.96
CA LEU A 22 -5.81 8.98 3.72
C LEU A 22 -5.01 9.83 4.72
N THR A 23 -4.66 11.07 4.35
CA THR A 23 -4.02 12.02 5.26
C THR A 23 -4.90 12.28 6.49
N LEU A 24 -6.20 12.54 6.29
CA LEU A 24 -7.14 12.77 7.39
C LEU A 24 -7.26 11.55 8.28
N VAL A 25 -7.31 10.35 7.69
CA VAL A 25 -7.40 9.09 8.43
C VAL A 25 -6.15 8.83 9.25
N ILE A 26 -4.96 8.96 8.67
CA ILE A 26 -3.70 8.80 9.40
C ILE A 26 -3.64 9.84 10.52
N TYR A 27 -4.01 11.09 10.25
CA TYR A 27 -4.00 12.16 11.24
C TYR A 27 -4.90 11.84 12.44
N ILE A 28 -6.13 11.38 12.19
CA ILE A 28 -7.05 10.94 13.24
C ILE A 28 -6.50 9.72 13.98
N ALA A 29 -5.93 8.74 13.26
CA ALA A 29 -5.33 7.55 13.88
C ALA A 29 -4.20 7.93 14.83
N VAL A 30 -3.33 8.87 14.44
CA VAL A 30 -2.24 9.37 15.29
C VAL A 30 -2.79 10.14 16.50
N ILE A 31 -3.88 10.89 16.36
CA ILE A 31 -4.54 11.55 17.50
C ILE A 31 -5.04 10.52 18.53
N VAL A 32 -5.69 9.47 18.04
CA VAL A 32 -6.35 8.46 18.88
C VAL A 32 -5.34 7.54 19.56
N VAL A 33 -4.29 7.13 18.84
CA VAL A 33 -3.30 6.16 19.33
C VAL A 33 -2.18 6.82 20.12
N GLU A 34 -1.72 8.01 19.71
CA GLU A 34 -0.58 8.69 20.32
C GLU A 34 -1.02 9.97 21.05
N SER A 35 -1.24 11.07 20.32
CA SER A 35 -1.68 12.35 20.89
C SER A 35 -1.97 13.40 19.81
N LYS A 36 -2.76 14.42 20.19
CA LYS A 36 -3.00 15.62 19.36
C LYS A 36 -1.72 16.41 19.07
N HIS A 37 -0.81 16.49 20.03
CA HIS A 37 0.45 17.21 19.86
C HIS A 37 1.32 16.55 18.79
N LYS A 38 1.47 15.22 18.82
CA LYS A 38 2.24 14.48 17.82
C LYS A 38 1.63 14.61 16.42
N ALA A 39 0.31 14.46 16.31
CA ALA A 39 -0.38 14.59 15.03
C ALA A 39 -0.17 15.97 14.40
N SER A 40 -0.27 17.04 15.20
CA SER A 40 -0.07 18.42 14.75
C SER A 40 1.39 18.69 14.33
N ASP A 41 2.37 18.21 15.10
CA ASP A 41 3.80 18.34 14.79
C ASP A 41 4.16 17.63 13.48
N LYS A 42 3.62 16.43 13.27
CA LYS A 42 3.94 15.58 12.11
C LYS A 42 2.97 15.70 10.94
N LYS A 43 2.12 16.73 10.90
CA LYS A 43 1.10 16.91 9.85
C LYS A 43 1.64 16.81 8.41
N PHE A 44 2.81 17.39 8.15
CA PHE A 44 3.44 17.33 6.84
C PHE A 44 4.02 15.94 6.52
N MET A 45 4.56 15.25 7.52
CA MET A 45 5.04 13.88 7.36
C MET A 45 3.87 12.90 7.17
N ILE A 46 2.74 13.16 7.80
CA ILE A 46 1.50 12.40 7.61
C ILE A 46 0.96 12.57 6.18
N LEU A 47 0.94 13.80 5.66
CA LEU A 47 0.59 14.06 4.26
C LEU A 47 1.55 13.34 3.29
N LEU A 48 2.85 13.43 3.55
CA LEU A 48 3.86 12.74 2.74
C LEU A 48 3.69 11.22 2.79
N LEU A 49 3.44 10.66 3.97
CA LEU A 49 3.16 9.24 4.15
C LEU A 49 1.92 8.82 3.35
N ALA A 50 0.84 9.60 3.42
CA ALA A 50 -0.37 9.33 2.64
C ALA A 50 -0.09 9.30 1.13
N PHE A 51 0.65 10.29 0.64
CA PHE A 51 1.03 10.38 -0.77
C PHE A 51 1.88 9.19 -1.23
N ILE A 52 2.93 8.85 -0.46
CA ILE A 52 3.78 7.67 -0.72
C ILE A 52 2.93 6.40 -0.73
N THR A 53 1.99 6.29 0.20
CA THR A 53 1.14 5.12 0.36
C THR A 53 0.16 4.94 -0.81
N VAL A 54 -0.40 6.02 -1.35
CA VAL A 54 -1.30 5.96 -2.50
C VAL A 54 -0.54 5.78 -3.81
N LEU A 55 0.60 6.45 -4.00
CA LEU A 55 1.31 6.46 -5.28
C LEU A 55 2.41 5.40 -5.36
N ILE A 56 3.29 5.35 -4.37
CA ILE A 56 4.55 4.59 -4.47
C ILE A 56 4.36 3.14 -4.03
N ILE A 57 3.62 2.89 -2.95
CA ILE A 57 3.43 1.53 -2.43
C ILE A 57 2.84 0.58 -3.48
N PRO A 58 1.79 0.93 -4.25
CA PRO A 58 1.25 0.03 -5.27
C PRO A 58 2.29 -0.34 -6.34
N ILE A 59 3.12 0.62 -6.76
CA ILE A 59 4.20 0.38 -7.74
C ILE A 59 5.24 -0.59 -7.18
N VAL A 60 5.66 -0.38 -5.94
CA VAL A 60 6.62 -1.24 -5.25
C VAL A 60 6.05 -2.65 -5.07
N LEU A 61 4.78 -2.76 -4.68
CA LEU A 61 4.09 -4.04 -4.53
C LEU A 61 3.91 -4.79 -5.85
N GLY A 62 3.64 -4.08 -6.93
CA GLY A 62 3.61 -4.65 -8.28
C GLY A 62 4.96 -5.26 -8.65
N ALA A 63 6.05 -4.52 -8.46
CA ALA A 63 7.40 -5.01 -8.72
C ALA A 63 7.77 -6.22 -7.84
N VAL A 64 7.45 -6.18 -6.55
CA VAL A 64 7.64 -7.30 -5.62
C VAL A 64 6.86 -8.52 -6.09
N SER A 65 5.60 -8.34 -6.50
CA SER A 65 4.74 -9.44 -6.97
C SER A 65 5.29 -10.09 -8.25
N LEU A 66 5.87 -9.30 -9.16
CA LEU A 66 6.53 -9.83 -10.36
C LEU A 66 7.73 -10.71 -10.02
N VAL A 67 8.60 -10.24 -9.10
CA VAL A 67 9.78 -10.99 -8.67
C VAL A 67 9.38 -12.27 -7.92
N LEU A 68 8.44 -12.16 -6.98
CA LEU A 68 7.91 -13.31 -6.24
C LEU A 68 7.16 -14.29 -7.15
N GLY A 69 6.47 -13.79 -8.18
CA GLY A 69 5.83 -14.56 -9.23
C GLY A 69 6.84 -15.42 -9.96
N ALA A 70 7.88 -14.81 -10.52
CA ALA A 70 8.94 -15.53 -11.24
C ALA A 70 9.59 -16.62 -10.38
N ILE A 71 9.92 -16.32 -9.12
CA ILE A 71 10.49 -17.31 -8.18
C ILE A 71 9.49 -18.43 -7.91
N GLY A 72 8.23 -18.07 -7.62
CA GLY A 72 7.19 -19.02 -7.31
C GLY A 72 6.82 -19.95 -8.47
N ASP A 73 6.91 -19.47 -9.71
CA ASP A 73 6.67 -20.28 -10.91
C ASP A 73 7.78 -21.32 -11.11
N VAL A 74 9.04 -20.96 -10.84
CA VAL A 74 10.16 -21.92 -10.85
C VAL A 74 9.94 -23.02 -9.81
N ILE A 75 9.57 -22.64 -8.58
CA ILE A 75 9.31 -23.61 -7.50
C ILE A 75 8.09 -24.50 -7.83
N ALA A 76 7.02 -23.91 -8.35
CA ALA A 76 5.84 -24.64 -8.78
C ALA A 76 6.17 -25.62 -9.91
N GLY A 77 7.01 -25.21 -10.88
CA GLY A 77 7.53 -26.06 -11.94
C GLY A 77 8.29 -27.27 -11.39
N LEU A 78 9.19 -27.06 -10.43
CA LEU A 78 9.92 -28.16 -9.78
C LEU A 78 9.00 -29.14 -9.04
N ARG A 79 7.94 -28.64 -8.37
CA ARG A 79 6.94 -29.48 -7.70
C ARG A 79 6.11 -30.27 -8.69
N ASN A 80 5.67 -29.63 -9.77
CA ASN A 80 4.89 -30.29 -10.83
C ASN A 80 5.65 -31.45 -11.50
N LEU A 81 6.99 -31.41 -11.52
CA LEU A 81 7.81 -32.53 -11.97
C LEU A 81 7.78 -33.76 -11.04
N ILE A 82 7.35 -33.58 -9.78
CA ILE A 82 7.32 -34.62 -8.74
C ILE A 82 5.88 -35.08 -8.46
N ASP A 83 4.96 -34.13 -8.20
CA ASP A 83 3.62 -34.39 -7.67
C ASP A 83 2.46 -33.88 -8.55
N GLY A 84 2.76 -33.14 -9.62
CA GLY A 84 1.78 -32.66 -10.61
C GLY A 84 0.73 -31.65 -10.10
N GLY A 85 0.89 -31.09 -8.89
CA GLY A 85 -0.15 -30.27 -8.24
C GLY A 85 0.30 -28.90 -7.70
N GLY A 86 1.50 -28.42 -8.07
CA GLY A 86 2.07 -27.17 -7.55
C GLY A 86 1.48 -25.91 -8.18
N GLN A 87 0.79 -25.10 -7.37
CA GLN A 87 0.50 -23.69 -7.69
C GLN A 87 1.52 -22.74 -7.06
N ASN A 88 1.65 -21.55 -7.66
CA ASN A 88 2.47 -20.46 -7.14
C ASN A 88 1.77 -19.74 -5.99
N TYR A 89 2.18 -20.03 -4.75
CA TYR A 89 1.70 -19.34 -3.55
C TYR A 89 2.63 -18.21 -3.08
N VAL A 90 3.81 -18.07 -3.68
CA VAL A 90 4.86 -17.14 -3.24
C VAL A 90 4.42 -15.69 -3.44
N VAL A 91 3.65 -15.41 -4.50
CA VAL A 91 3.06 -14.07 -4.77
C VAL A 91 2.23 -13.55 -3.59
N ARG A 92 1.62 -14.43 -2.79
CA ARG A 92 0.82 -14.03 -1.62
C ARG A 92 1.64 -13.30 -0.55
N LEU A 93 2.96 -13.48 -0.53
CA LEU A 93 3.87 -12.76 0.38
C LEU A 93 3.97 -11.27 0.07
N ALA A 94 3.60 -10.82 -1.14
CA ALA A 94 3.65 -9.42 -1.52
C ALA A 94 2.84 -8.53 -0.55
N ILE A 95 1.66 -9.00 -0.11
CA ILE A 95 0.81 -8.28 0.84
C ILE A 95 1.51 -8.08 2.19
N ILE A 96 2.21 -9.11 2.68
CA ILE A 96 2.97 -9.04 3.94
C ILE A 96 4.12 -8.03 3.79
N ILE A 97 4.83 -8.05 2.67
CA ILE A 97 5.90 -7.08 2.39
C ILE A 97 5.33 -5.66 2.33
N GLY A 98 4.17 -5.46 1.72
CA GLY A 98 3.48 -4.17 1.69
C GLY A 98 3.17 -3.63 3.08
N PHE A 99 2.63 -4.48 3.95
CA PHE A 99 2.39 -4.12 5.36
C PHE A 99 3.69 -3.74 6.07
N LEU A 100 4.77 -4.52 5.92
CA LEU A 100 6.06 -4.24 6.56
C LEU A 100 6.67 -2.92 6.07
N ILE A 101 6.58 -2.62 4.77
CA ILE A 101 7.03 -1.34 4.21
C ILE A 101 6.21 -0.19 4.82
N LEU A 102 4.88 -0.32 4.83
CA LEU A 102 4.00 0.71 5.40
C LEU A 102 4.27 0.92 6.90
N LEU A 103 4.56 -0.15 7.65
CA LEU A 103 4.91 -0.11 9.06
C LEU A 103 6.19 0.69 9.28
N ILE A 104 7.25 0.39 8.52
CA ILE A 104 8.52 1.09 8.57
C ILE A 104 8.33 2.57 8.24
N LEU A 105 7.60 2.88 7.17
CA LEU A 105 7.32 4.27 6.77
C LEU A 105 6.55 5.01 7.87
N THR A 106 5.52 4.39 8.44
CA THR A 106 4.72 4.98 9.53
C THR A 106 5.59 5.22 10.77
N LYS A 107 6.40 4.23 11.16
CA LYS A 107 7.33 4.31 12.30
C LYS A 107 8.29 5.49 12.18
N TYR A 108 8.92 5.67 11.02
CA TYR A 108 10.00 6.63 10.85
C TYR A 108 9.53 8.02 10.40
N LEU A 109 8.50 8.13 9.54
CA LEU A 109 7.99 9.43 9.10
C LEU A 109 7.18 10.12 10.21
N VAL A 110 6.34 9.37 10.91
CA VAL A 110 5.51 9.91 12.01
C VAL A 110 6.23 9.83 13.36
N ASP A 111 7.34 9.08 13.43
CA ASP A 111 8.17 8.96 14.64
C ASP A 111 7.37 8.46 15.85
N LEU A 112 6.71 7.32 15.69
CA LEU A 112 5.89 6.68 16.73
C LEU A 112 6.68 5.60 17.47
N PRO A 113 6.36 5.22 18.71
CA PRO A 113 6.80 3.95 19.29
C PRO A 113 6.35 2.76 18.43
N TRP A 114 7.06 1.62 18.48
CA TRP A 114 6.71 0.46 17.65
C TRP A 114 5.29 -0.05 17.90
N ASP A 115 4.86 -0.11 19.16
CA ASP A 115 3.51 -0.57 19.52
C ASP A 115 2.42 0.30 18.86
N ASN A 116 2.60 1.62 18.92
CA ASN A 116 1.66 2.58 18.34
C ASN A 116 1.74 2.61 16.81
N ALA A 117 2.94 2.46 16.24
CA ALA A 117 3.13 2.39 14.80
C ALA A 117 2.36 1.20 14.20
N VAL A 118 2.37 0.04 14.85
CA VAL A 118 1.60 -1.15 14.41
C VAL A 118 0.12 -0.84 14.33
N TRP A 119 -0.47 -0.25 15.37
CA TRP A 119 -1.90 0.10 15.40
C TRP A 119 -2.27 1.12 14.34
N VAL A 120 -1.47 2.18 14.17
CA VAL A 120 -1.70 3.17 13.13
C VAL A 120 -1.60 2.52 11.74
N THR A 121 -0.58 1.71 11.48
CA THR A 121 -0.41 1.02 10.19
C THR A 121 -1.56 0.06 9.89
N LEU A 122 -2.07 -0.68 10.87
CA LEU A 122 -3.23 -1.56 10.68
C LEU A 122 -4.49 -0.77 10.31
N LEU A 123 -4.75 0.35 10.99
CA LEU A 123 -5.88 1.23 10.65
C LEU A 123 -5.74 1.80 9.23
N VAL A 124 -4.55 2.23 8.87
CA VAL A 124 -4.26 2.75 7.52
C VAL A 124 -4.47 1.68 6.47
N LEU A 125 -3.97 0.47 6.68
CA LEU A 125 -4.15 -0.66 5.77
C LEU A 125 -5.63 -1.03 5.61
N PHE A 126 -6.39 -1.05 6.71
CA PHE A 126 -7.83 -1.30 6.68
C PHE A 126 -8.58 -0.25 5.84
N VAL A 127 -8.26 1.04 6.02
CA VAL A 127 -8.89 2.10 5.23
C VAL A 127 -8.45 2.06 3.77
N LEU A 128 -7.18 1.81 3.49
CA LEU A 128 -6.69 1.61 2.11
C LEU A 128 -7.45 0.50 1.41
N TYR A 129 -7.69 -0.62 2.10
CA TYR A 129 -8.47 -1.72 1.54
C TYR A 129 -9.89 -1.29 1.18
N ILE A 130 -10.57 -0.54 2.07
CA ILE A 130 -11.90 0.02 1.79
C ILE A 130 -11.84 0.98 0.60
N MET A 131 -10.85 1.87 0.56
CA MET A 131 -10.69 2.85 -0.52
C MET A 131 -10.48 2.18 -1.87
N PHE A 132 -9.58 1.19 -1.96
CA PHE A 132 -9.34 0.46 -3.20
C PHE A 132 -10.52 -0.42 -3.61
N SER A 133 -11.33 -0.88 -2.66
CA SER A 133 -12.58 -1.60 -2.96
C SER A 133 -13.66 -0.67 -3.54
N LEU A 134 -13.73 0.58 -3.08
CA LEU A 134 -14.70 1.58 -3.55
C LEU A 134 -14.24 2.26 -4.86
N LEU A 135 -12.94 2.40 -5.05
CA LEU A 135 -12.31 3.11 -6.17
C LEU A 135 -11.25 2.20 -6.84
N PRO A 136 -11.68 1.16 -7.56
CA PRO A 136 -10.76 0.21 -8.19
C PRO A 136 -9.83 0.86 -9.24
N GLU A 137 -10.25 1.99 -9.80
CA GLU A 137 -9.49 2.79 -10.78
C GLU A 137 -8.13 3.27 -10.26
N LEU A 138 -8.02 3.54 -8.94
CA LEU A 138 -6.74 3.89 -8.30
C LEU A 138 -5.74 2.74 -8.33
N TYR A 139 -6.24 1.50 -8.31
CA TYR A 139 -5.44 0.29 -8.34
C TYR A 139 -5.12 -0.13 -9.78
N THR A 140 -6.09 -0.07 -10.68
CA THR A 140 -5.94 -0.53 -12.07
C THR A 140 -5.15 0.43 -12.95
N PHE A 141 -5.18 1.74 -12.71
CA PHE A 141 -4.46 2.73 -13.54
C PHE A 141 -2.94 2.56 -13.48
N LEU A 142 -2.40 2.10 -12.35
CA LEU A 142 -0.96 1.85 -12.20
C LEU A 142 -0.48 0.57 -12.92
N GLY A 143 -1.38 -0.17 -13.58
CA GLY A 143 -1.02 -1.29 -14.45
C GLY A 143 -0.67 -2.58 -13.72
N PHE A 144 -0.87 -2.65 -12.40
CA PHE A 144 -0.65 -3.84 -11.60
C PHE A 144 -1.99 -4.49 -11.24
N ALA A 145 -2.61 -5.14 -12.22
CA ALA A 145 -3.62 -6.14 -11.90
C ALA A 145 -2.89 -7.33 -11.25
N LEU A 146 -3.25 -7.65 -10.00
CA LEU A 146 -2.93 -8.96 -9.42
C LEU A 146 -3.91 -9.98 -9.96
#